data_AF-A0A7S4AE56-F1
#
_entry.id   AF-A0A7S4AE56-F1
#
_cell.length_a   1.000
_cell.length_b   1.000
_cell.length_c   1.000
_cell.angle_alpha   90.00
_cell.angle_beta   90.00
_cell.angle_gamma   90.00
#
_symmetry.space_group_name_H-M   'P 1'
#
loop_
_entity.id
_entity.type
_entity.pdbx_description
1 polymer ?
#
loop_
_entity_poly.entity_id
_entity_poly.type
_entity_poly.pdbx_seq_one_letter_code
_entity_poly.pdbx_strand_id
1 'polypeptide(L)'
;VEIIKKYALENFDDNSVLCFALAVEQVTTKKKANLILNVDGCIAVCFVDMLRSCGSFTQQEADEHIENGCLNGLFVLGRSIGFIGHFLDQKRLKQGLYRHPWDDINYLT
;
A
#
# COMPACT_ATOMS: atom_id res chain seq x y z
N VAL A 1 -3.70 -5.88 -7.77
CA VAL A 1 -2.91 -4.73 -8.24
C VAL A 1 -3.46 -4.10 -9.51
N GLU A 2 -4.09 -4.87 -10.39
CA GLU A 2 -4.55 -4.42 -11.72
C GLU A 2 -5.28 -3.09 -11.79
N ILE A 3 -6.19 -2.77 -10.85
CA ILE A 3 -6.98 -1.52 -10.91
C ILE A 3 -6.07 -0.29 -10.84
N ILE A 4 -5.17 -0.24 -9.86
CA ILE A 4 -4.26 0.90 -9.62
C ILE A 4 -3.26 1.01 -10.76
N LYS A 5 -2.67 -0.13 -11.14
CA LYS A 5 -1.71 -0.22 -12.24
C LYS A 5 -2.32 0.27 -13.56
N LYS A 6 -3.53 -0.20 -13.90
CA LYS A 6 -4.23 0.19 -15.12
C LYS A 6 -4.54 1.69 -15.13
N TYR A 7 -5.05 2.20 -14.02
CA TYR A 7 -5.34 3.63 -13.91
C TYR A 7 -4.09 4.50 -14.13
N ALA A 8 -2.97 4.17 -13.49
CA ALA A 8 -1.72 4.92 -13.65
C ALA A 8 -1.23 4.89 -15.11
N LEU A 9 -1.18 3.71 -15.73
CA LEU A 9 -0.76 3.54 -17.13
C LEU A 9 -1.66 4.27 -18.15
N GLU A 10 -2.94 4.43 -17.84
CA GLU A 10 -3.90 5.09 -18.74
C GLU A 10 -3.98 6.62 -18.53
N ASN A 11 -3.65 7.13 -17.34
CA ASN A 11 -3.97 8.51 -16.96
C ASN A 11 -2.76 9.36 -16.54
N PHE A 12 -1.60 8.76 -16.24
CA PHE A 12 -0.43 9.53 -15.84
C PHE A 12 0.42 9.88 -17.05
N ASP A 13 0.96 11.10 -17.07
CA ASP A 13 1.84 11.60 -18.12
C ASP A 13 3.20 10.88 -18.15
N ASP A 14 3.71 10.48 -16.98
CA ASP A 14 4.89 9.63 -16.83
C ASP A 14 4.62 8.48 -15.85
N ASN A 15 5.15 7.30 -16.18
CA ASN A 15 5.04 6.07 -15.41
C ASN A 15 6.42 5.38 -15.30
N SER A 16 7.50 6.16 -15.30
CA SER A 16 8.87 5.65 -15.38
C SER A 16 9.23 4.75 -14.19
N VAL A 17 8.80 5.09 -12.97
CA VAL A 17 9.08 4.30 -11.77
C VAL A 17 8.21 3.03 -11.75
N LEU A 18 6.93 3.12 -12.11
CA LEU A 18 6.06 1.94 -12.26
C LEU A 18 6.61 0.97 -13.32
N CYS A 19 7.03 1.47 -14.49
CA CYS A 19 7.62 0.64 -15.55
C CYS A 19 8.88 -0.07 -15.06
N PHE A 20 9.74 0.61 -14.30
CA PHE A 20 10.91 -0.01 -13.69
C PHE A 20 10.52 -1.12 -12.69
N ALA A 21 9.52 -0.88 -11.84
CA ALA A 21 9.03 -1.87 -10.89
C ALA A 21 8.44 -3.11 -11.59
N LEU A 22 7.74 -2.94 -12.72
CA LEU A 22 7.23 -4.05 -13.53
C LEU A 22 8.36 -4.85 -14.19
N ALA A 23 9.44 -4.19 -14.62
CA ALA A 23 10.62 -4.90 -15.12
C ALA A 23 11.29 -5.73 -14.00
N VAL A 24 11.35 -5.21 -12.77
CA VAL A 24 11.82 -5.95 -11.61
C VAL A 24 10.92 -7.15 -11.32
N GLU A 25 9.60 -6.98 -11.36
CA GLU A 25 8.62 -8.05 -11.20
C GLU A 25 8.85 -9.19 -12.21
N GLN A 26 9.12 -8.87 -13.48
CA GLN A 26 9.43 -9.88 -14.50
C GLN A 26 10.68 -10.70 -14.17
N VAL A 27 11.64 -10.13 -13.45
CA VAL A 27 12.85 -10.83 -13.01
C VAL A 27 12.58 -11.66 -11.75
N THR A 28 11.81 -11.14 -10.80
CA THR A 28 11.52 -11.84 -9.54
C THR A 28 10.58 -13.02 -9.75
N THR A 29 9.56 -12.87 -10.60
CA THR A 29 8.59 -13.94 -10.91
C THR A 29 9.22 -15.14 -11.61
N LYS A 30 10.30 -14.93 -12.39
CA LYS A 30 11.13 -16.01 -12.94
C LYS A 30 11.81 -16.87 -11.85
N LYS A 31 12.09 -16.29 -10.68
CA LYS A 31 12.65 -17.03 -9.54
C LYS A 31 11.56 -17.78 -8.78
N LYS A 32 10.42 -17.13 -8.55
CA LYS A 32 9.25 -17.76 -7.91
C LYS A 32 7.99 -17.02 -8.29
N ALA A 33 6.97 -17.75 -8.76
CA ALA A 33 5.76 -17.17 -9.35
C ALA A 33 4.95 -16.25 -8.43
N ASN A 34 5.11 -16.36 -7.11
CA ASN A 34 4.41 -15.52 -6.13
C ASN A 34 5.15 -14.23 -5.76
N LEU A 35 6.35 -13.99 -6.31
CA LEU A 35 7.10 -12.74 -6.11
C LEU A 35 6.63 -11.65 -7.07
N ILE A 36 5.33 -11.37 -7.01
CA ILE A 36 4.64 -10.33 -7.79
C ILE A 36 4.79 -8.96 -7.14
N LEU A 37 4.54 -7.90 -7.91
CA LEU A 37 4.38 -6.55 -7.38
C LEU A 37 3.08 -6.50 -6.57
N ASN A 38 3.21 -6.38 -5.24
CA ASN A 38 2.07 -6.32 -4.34
C ASN A 38 1.38 -4.95 -4.36
N VAL A 39 0.26 -4.84 -3.65
CA VAL A 39 -0.54 -3.61 -3.63
C VAL A 39 0.22 -2.44 -3.01
N ASP A 40 0.98 -2.68 -1.94
CA ASP A 40 1.76 -1.64 -1.25
C ASP A 40 2.84 -1.07 -2.16
N GLY A 41 3.61 -1.95 -2.83
CA GLY A 41 4.63 -1.58 -3.79
C GLY A 41 4.04 -0.85 -4.99
N CYS A 42 2.91 -1.31 -5.53
CA CYS A 42 2.23 -0.65 -6.64
C CYS A 42 1.74 0.76 -6.25
N ILE A 43 1.14 0.94 -5.07
CA ILE A 43 0.71 2.26 -4.59
C ILE A 43 1.93 3.18 -4.45
N ALA A 44 3.01 2.70 -3.84
CA ALA A 44 4.20 3.49 -3.61
C ALA A 44 4.79 4.03 -4.93
N VAL A 45 5.05 3.16 -5.91
CA VAL A 45 5.67 3.58 -7.18
C VAL A 45 4.74 4.49 -7.99
N CYS A 46 3.43 4.22 -8.03
CA CYS A 46 2.47 5.12 -8.67
C CYS A 46 2.40 6.48 -7.97
N PHE A 47 2.51 6.53 -6.64
CA PHE A 47 2.48 7.80 -5.91
C PHE A 47 3.72 8.64 -6.19
N VAL A 48 4.90 8.01 -6.32
CA VAL A 48 6.13 8.68 -6.73
C VAL A 48 6.00 9.23 -8.15
N ASP A 49 5.53 8.42 -9.10
CA ASP A 49 5.29 8.87 -10.48
C ASP A 49 4.32 10.06 -10.49
N MET A 50 3.20 9.96 -9.77
CA MET A 50 2.21 11.03 -9.66
C MET A 50 2.81 12.35 -9.13
N LEU A 51 3.57 12.31 -8.02
CA LEU A 51 4.15 13.52 -7.45
C LEU A 51 5.16 14.18 -8.40
N ARG A 52 5.94 13.36 -9.13
CA ARG A 52 6.97 13.86 -10.04
C ARG A 52 6.42 14.33 -11.38
N SER A 53 5.30 13.77 -11.83
CA SER A 53 4.77 14.01 -13.18
C SER A 53 3.54 14.95 -13.21
N CYS A 54 2.86 15.21 -12.10
CA CYS A 54 1.61 15.99 -12.11
C CYS A 54 1.77 17.49 -12.40
N GLY A 55 2.99 17.97 -12.64
CA GLY A 55 3.30 19.37 -12.95
C GLY A 55 3.10 20.36 -11.79
N SER A 56 2.71 19.87 -10.61
CA SER A 56 2.44 20.71 -9.43
C SER A 56 3.61 20.81 -8.46
N PHE A 57 4.60 19.93 -8.58
CA PHE A 57 5.78 19.87 -7.72
C PHE A 57 7.05 19.84 -8.55
N THR A 58 8.08 20.50 -8.07
CA THR A 58 9.45 20.21 -8.50
C THR A 58 9.88 18.84 -7.99
N GLN A 59 10.92 18.26 -8.61
CA GLN A 59 11.44 16.98 -8.17
C GLN A 59 11.92 17.00 -6.70
N GLN A 60 12.50 18.12 -6.26
CA GLN A 60 12.95 18.28 -4.87
C GLN A 60 11.77 18.29 -3.88
N GLU A 61 10.69 19.01 -4.20
CA GLU A 61 9.49 19.03 -3.36
C GLU A 61 8.81 17.65 -3.31
N ALA A 62 8.74 16.95 -4.44
CA ALA A 62 8.21 15.60 -4.50
C ALA A 62 9.00 14.63 -3.59
N ASP A 63 10.34 14.70 -3.66
CA ASP A 63 11.22 13.86 -2.85
C ASP A 63 11.11 14.21 -1.34
N GLU A 64 11.00 15.49 -0.99
CA GLU A 64 10.79 15.96 0.39
C GLU A 64 9.44 15.45 0.95
N HIS A 65 8.36 15.47 0.17
CA HIS A 65 7.07 14.92 0.61
C HIS A 65 7.14 13.42 0.91
N ILE A 66 7.87 12.67 0.08
CA ILE A 66 8.09 11.23 0.27
C ILE A 66 8.90 11.00 1.54
N GLU A 67 9.99 11.75 1.75
CA GLU A 67 10.85 11.66 2.93
C GLU A 67 10.08 11.99 4.22
N ASN A 68 9.21 13.00 4.18
CA ASN A 68 8.33 13.37 5.28
C ASN A 68 7.23 12.33 5.57
N GLY A 69 7.14 11.24 4.80
CA GLY A 69 6.27 10.11 5.08
C GLY A 69 4.82 10.31 4.61
N CYS A 70 4.59 11.07 3.53
CA CYS A 70 3.24 11.27 2.99
C CYS A 70 2.53 9.93 2.66
N LEU A 71 3.27 8.92 2.21
CA LEU A 71 2.77 7.57 1.94
C LEU A 71 2.24 6.86 3.20
N ASN A 72 2.91 7.06 4.35
CA ASN A 72 2.43 6.54 5.62
C ASN A 72 1.11 7.21 6.01
N GLY A 73 1.01 8.53 5.81
CA GLY A 73 -0.23 9.29 6.02
C GLY A 73 -1.40 8.77 5.19
N LEU A 74 -1.16 8.49 3.91
CA LEU A 74 -2.17 7.91 3.01
C LEU A 74 -2.68 6.55 3.53
N PHE A 75 -1.77 5.68 3.96
CA PHE A 75 -2.14 4.36 4.49
C PHE A 75 -2.93 4.47 5.80
N VAL A 76 -2.47 5.30 6.74
CA VAL A 76 -3.16 5.53 8.02
C VAL A 76 -4.57 6.05 7.80
N LEU A 77 -4.75 7.01 6.89
CA LEU A 77 -6.05 7.55 6.55
C LEU A 77 -6.98 6.47 5.97
N GLY A 78 -6.53 5.72 4.96
CA GLY A 78 -7.32 4.67 4.33
C GLY A 78 -7.71 3.54 5.29
N ARG A 79 -6.78 3.08 6.14
CA ARG A 79 -7.05 2.00 7.11
C ARG A 79 -7.95 2.44 8.25
N SER A 80 -7.93 3.71 8.63
CA SER A 80 -8.81 4.26 9.66
C SER A 80 -10.30 4.07 9.30
N ILE A 81 -10.66 4.18 8.02
CA ILE A 81 -12.03 3.90 7.54
C ILE A 81 -12.44 2.46 7.90
N GLY A 82 -11.56 1.49 7.62
CA GLY A 82 -11.80 0.08 7.95
C GLY A 82 -11.86 -0.18 9.46
N PHE A 83 -10.99 0.47 10.24
CA PHE A 83 -11.01 0.35 11.70
C PHE A 83 -12.29 0.89 12.32
N ILE A 84 -12.77 2.04 11.86
CA ILE A 84 -14.06 2.59 12.27
C ILE A 84 -15.18 1.60 11.90
N GLY A 85 -15.16 1.06 10.68
CA GLY A 85 -16.11 0.04 10.24
C GLY A 85 -16.12 -1.19 11.14
N HIS A 86 -14.95 -1.76 11.46
CA HIS A 86 -14.85 -2.91 12.37
C HIS A 86 -15.36 -2.58 13.77
N PHE A 87 -15.03 -1.41 14.32
CA PHE A 87 -15.56 -1.00 15.63
C PHE A 87 -17.09 -0.98 15.64
N LEU A 88 -17.70 -0.33 14.65
CA LEU A 88 -19.16 -0.26 14.53
C LEU A 88 -19.78 -1.65 14.31
N ASP A 89 -19.11 -2.50 13.55
CA ASP A 89 -19.58 -3.87 13.29
C ASP A 89 -19.57 -4.72 14.57
N GLN A 90 -18.52 -4.66 15.39
CA GLN A 90 -18.47 -5.36 16.67
C GLN A 90 -19.57 -4.88 17.63
N LYS A 91 -19.87 -3.57 17.64
CA LYS A 91 -21.00 -3.00 18.40
C LYS A 91 -22.34 -3.52 17.90
N ARG A 92 -22.55 -3.55 16.58
CA ARG A 92 -23.76 -4.07 15.93
C ARG A 92 -23.99 -5.55 16.26
N LEU A 93 -22.91 -6.34 16.23
CA LEU A 93 -22.93 -7.78 16.56
C LEU A 93 -23.02 -8.08 18.06
N LYS A 94 -22.96 -7.06 18.93
CA LYS A 94 -22.98 -7.19 20.40
C LYS A 94 -21.92 -8.17 20.91
N GLN A 95 -20.73 -8.14 20.33
CA GLN A 95 -19.64 -9.05 20.68
C GLN A 95 -19.18 -8.85 22.13
N GLY A 96 -18.93 -9.96 22.81
CA GLY A 96 -18.48 -9.99 24.21
C GLY A 96 -17.00 -9.67 24.36
N LEU A 97 -16.49 -9.76 25.59
CA LEU A 97 -15.07 -9.56 25.86
C LEU A 97 -14.23 -10.69 25.26
N TYR A 98 -13.19 -10.33 24.51
CA TYR A 98 -12.24 -11.29 23.96
C TYR A 98 -11.19 -11.69 25.01
N ARG A 99 -10.94 -13.00 25.14
CA ARG A 99 -9.80 -13.57 25.86
C ARG A 99 -9.11 -14.57 24.95
N HIS A 100 -7.81 -14.41 24.77
CA HIS A 100 -7.03 -15.28 23.88
C HIS A 100 -6.95 -16.70 24.46
N PRO A 101 -7.11 -17.76 23.64
CA PRO A 101 -6.96 -19.15 24.07
C PRO A 101 -5.55 -19.45 24.58
N TRP A 102 -5.44 -20.31 25.60
CA TRP A 102 -4.14 -20.64 26.20
C TRP A 102 -3.32 -21.63 25.37
N ASP A 103 -3.98 -22.47 24.58
CA ASP A 103 -3.38 -23.43 23.66
C ASP A 103 -2.66 -22.76 22.48
N ASP A 104 -2.97 -21.50 22.18
CA ASP A 104 -2.27 -20.66 21.20
C ASP A 104 -1.12 -19.83 21.82
N ILE A 105 -0.84 -20.02 23.12
CA ILE A 105 0.24 -19.34 23.84
C ILE A 105 1.30 -20.38 24.23
N ASN A 106 2.49 -20.26 23.64
CA ASN A 106 3.62 -21.09 24.04
C ASN A 106 4.25 -20.55 25.34
N TYR A 107 3.93 -21.19 26.46
CA TYR A 107 4.55 -20.92 27.76
C TYR A 107 5.88 -21.67 27.85
N LEU A 108 6.99 -20.96 27.67
CA LEU A 108 8.33 -21.49 27.93
C LEU A 108 8.49 -21.71 29.44
N THR A 109 8.69 -22.97 29.84
CA THR A 109 9.01 -23.38 31.22
C THR A 109 10.47 -23.79 31.33
#